data_AF-A0A3M2SS77-F1
#
_entry.id   AF-A0A3M2SS77-F1
#
_cell.length_a   1.000
_cell.length_b   1.000
_cell.length_c   1.000
_cell.angle_alpha   90.00
_cell.angle_beta   90.00
_cell.angle_gamma   90.00
#
_symmetry.space_group_name_H-M   'P 1'
#
loop_
_entity.id
_entity.type
_entity.pdbx_description
1 polymer ?
#
loop_
_entity_poly.entity_id
_entity_poly.type
_entity_poly.pdbx_seq_one_letter_code
_entity_poly.pdbx_strand_id
1 'polypeptide(L)'
;MTEQNRVVIFDTTLRDGEQSPGATMSHAEKMEIAAMLDEMGVDVIEAGFPIASEGDFAAVSEIAKQSRNSVICGLARAQLPDIDRCWEA
;
A
#
# COMPACT_ATOMS: atom_id res chain seq x y z
N MET A 1 5.15 23.61 -14.35
CA MET A 1 6.57 23.24 -14.33
C MET A 1 6.64 21.87 -13.67
N THR A 2 7.12 20.83 -14.37
CA THR A 2 7.50 19.60 -13.67
C THR A 2 8.64 19.97 -12.74
N GLU A 3 8.42 19.92 -11.43
CA GLU A 3 9.46 20.22 -10.46
C GLU A 3 10.56 19.17 -10.57
N GLN A 4 11.57 19.46 -11.40
CA GLN A 4 12.69 18.54 -11.69
C GLN A 4 13.51 18.17 -10.44
N ASN A 5 13.28 18.85 -9.31
CA ASN A 5 13.96 18.61 -8.04
C ASN A 5 13.05 17.99 -6.96
N ARG A 6 11.79 17.67 -7.27
CA ARG A 6 10.90 17.02 -6.29
C ARG A 6 11.30 15.56 -6.13
N VAL A 7 11.63 15.17 -4.90
CA VAL A 7 11.80 13.75 -4.52
C VAL A 7 10.42 13.19 -4.22
N VAL A 8 10.13 12.01 -4.76
CA VAL A 8 8.91 11.25 -4.48
C VAL A 8 9.22 10.23 -3.40
N ILE A 9 8.45 10.25 -2.32
CA ILE A 9 8.56 9.32 -1.21
C ILE A 9 7.62 8.14 -1.47
N PHE A 10 8.24 6.97 -1.66
CA PHE A 10 7.54 5.69 -1.74
C PHE A 10 7.75 4.96 -0.41
N ASP A 11 6.68 4.81 0.37
CA ASP A 11 6.70 4.10 1.64
C ASP A 11 6.25 2.64 1.46
N THR A 12 6.98 1.71 2.08
CA THR A 12 6.68 0.26 2.05
C THR A 12 6.45 -0.32 3.45
N THR A 13 6.11 0.53 4.42
CA THR A 13 5.89 0.12 5.81
C THR A 13 4.83 -0.97 5.92
N LEU A 14 3.74 -0.85 5.15
CA LEU A 14 2.60 -1.77 5.18
C LEU A 14 2.81 -3.07 4.40
N ARG A 15 3.90 -3.19 3.62
CA ARG A 15 4.24 -4.39 2.86
C ARG A 15 5.55 -4.99 3.31
N ASP A 16 6.67 -4.34 3.01
CA ASP A 16 8.00 -4.89 3.34
C ASP A 16 8.30 -4.74 4.83
N GLY A 17 7.81 -3.65 5.46
CA GLY A 17 7.92 -3.44 6.90
C GLY A 17 7.23 -4.54 7.72
N GLU A 18 5.99 -4.89 7.35
CA GLU A 18 5.21 -5.95 8.01
C GLU A 18 5.89 -7.33 7.95
N GLN A 19 6.70 -7.61 6.92
CA GLN A 19 7.41 -8.89 6.78
C GLN A 19 8.55 -9.06 7.80
N SER A 20 8.88 -8.01 8.56
CA SER A 20 9.87 -8.09 9.63
C SER A 20 9.38 -8.95 10.80
N PRO A 21 10.24 -9.79 11.41
CA PRO A 21 9.86 -10.59 12.57
C PRO A 21 9.31 -9.73 13.72
N GLY A 22 8.08 -10.01 14.15
CA GLY A 22 7.40 -9.28 15.22
C GLY A 22 6.71 -7.98 14.78
N ALA A 23 6.67 -7.68 13.49
CA ALA A 23 5.99 -6.50 12.92
C ALA A 23 4.68 -6.85 12.17
N THR A 24 4.15 -8.06 12.34
CA THR A 24 2.87 -8.46 11.75
C THR A 24 1.76 -7.51 12.22
N MET A 25 0.98 -7.00 11.28
CA MET A 25 -0.08 -6.04 11.55
C MET A 25 -1.43 -6.71 11.39
N SER A 26 -2.36 -6.38 12.28
CA SER A 26 -3.78 -6.62 12.05
C SER A 26 -4.32 -5.69 10.98
N HIS A 27 -5.47 -6.03 10.40
CA HIS A 27 -6.16 -5.16 9.45
C HIS A 27 -6.39 -3.75 10.01
N ALA A 28 -6.81 -3.64 11.27
CA ALA A 28 -7.06 -2.34 11.92
C ALA A 28 -5.77 -1.50 12.05
N GLU A 29 -4.66 -2.13 12.44
CA GLU A 29 -3.35 -1.45 12.53
C GLU A 29 -2.88 -0.99 11.15
N LYS A 30 -3.08 -1.79 10.09
CA LYS A 30 -2.77 -1.37 8.71
C LYS A 30 -3.58 -0.13 8.31
N MET A 31 -4.88 -0.09 8.63
CA MET A 31 -5.73 1.07 8.33
C MET A 31 -5.28 2.33 9.06
N GLU A 32 -4.93 2.20 10.35
CA GLU A 32 -4.44 3.32 11.16
C GLU A 32 -3.11 3.87 10.62
N ILE A 33 -2.15 3.00 10.31
CA ILE A 33 -0.85 3.39 9.76
C ILE A 33 -1.02 3.99 8.35
N ALA A 34 -1.87 3.41 7.50
CA ALA A 34 -2.15 3.96 6.17
C ALA A 34 -2.72 5.37 6.24
N ALA A 35 -3.67 5.62 7.15
CA ALA A 35 -4.24 6.95 7.37
C ALA A 35 -3.17 7.95 7.86
N MET A 36 -2.28 7.53 8.77
CA MET A 36 -1.18 8.38 9.23
C MET A 36 -0.21 8.73 8.09
N LEU A 37 0.17 7.76 7.25
CA LEU A 37 1.06 8.00 6.11
C LEU A 37 0.42 8.94 5.07
N ASP A 38 -0.88 8.80 4.82
CA ASP A 38 -1.66 9.65 3.92
C ASP A 38 -1.78 11.09 4.46
N GLU A 39 -1.97 11.26 5.77
CA GLU A 39 -2.00 12.57 6.44
C GLU A 39 -0.61 13.23 6.48
N MET A 40 0.45 12.45 6.66
CA MET A 40 1.83 12.92 6.60
C MET A 40 2.24 13.42 5.21
N GLY A 41 1.47 13.11 4.17
CA GLY A 41 1.72 13.55 2.80
C GLY A 41 2.76 12.72 2.07
N VAL A 42 2.86 11.43 2.39
CA VAL A 42 3.65 10.47 1.61
C VAL A 42 3.10 10.42 0.18
N ASP A 43 3.95 10.37 -0.84
CA ASP A 43 3.49 10.40 -2.23
C ASP A 43 2.88 9.06 -2.67
N VAL A 44 3.50 7.94 -2.27
CA VAL A 44 3.05 6.59 -2.61
C VAL A 44 3.14 5.67 -1.40
N ILE A 45 2.07 4.92 -1.14
CA ILE A 45 2.00 3.94 -0.05
C ILE A 45 1.85 2.54 -0.66
N GLU A 46 2.83 1.65 -0.47
CA GLU A 46 2.71 0.23 -0.83
C GLU A 46 1.91 -0.50 0.26
N ALA A 47 0.62 -0.70 0.02
CA ALA A 47 -0.35 -1.12 1.01
C ALA A 47 -0.39 -2.65 1.25
N GLY A 48 0.28 -3.45 0.40
CA GLY A 48 0.32 -4.90 0.56
C GLY A 48 0.54 -5.67 -0.74
N PHE A 49 0.25 -6.97 -0.70
CA PHE A 49 0.36 -7.89 -1.84
C PHE A 49 -1.00 -8.58 -2.11
N PRO A 50 -1.89 -7.99 -2.94
CA PRO A 50 -3.29 -8.41 -3.04
C PRO A 50 -3.57 -9.88 -3.37
N ILE A 51 -2.71 -10.54 -4.16
CA ILE A 51 -2.87 -11.97 -4.50
C ILE A 51 -2.45 -12.92 -3.37
N ALA A 52 -1.72 -12.44 -2.37
CA ALA A 52 -1.15 -13.28 -1.33
C ALA A 52 -2.24 -13.90 -0.44
N SER A 53 -3.29 -13.13 -0.15
CA SER A 53 -4.43 -13.56 0.66
C SER A 53 -5.64 -12.67 0.42
N GLU A 54 -6.84 -13.16 0.74
CA GLU A 54 -8.06 -12.33 0.75
C GLU A 54 -7.97 -11.19 1.79
N GLY A 55 -7.20 -11.38 2.87
CA GLY A 55 -6.94 -10.35 3.86
C GLY A 55 -6.12 -9.20 3.28
N ASP A 56 -5.05 -9.50 2.55
CA ASP A 56 -4.24 -8.49 1.85
C ASP A 56 -5.04 -7.77 0.76
N PHE A 57 -5.85 -8.51 -0.01
CA PHE A 57 -6.74 -7.89 -0.98
C PHE A 57 -7.72 -6.89 -0.33
N ALA A 58 -8.38 -7.31 0.76
CA ALA A 58 -9.32 -6.47 1.47
C ALA A 58 -8.64 -5.23 2.08
N ALA A 59 -7.45 -5.40 2.66
CA ALA A 59 -6.66 -4.29 3.22
C ALA A 59 -6.27 -3.28 2.14
N VAL A 60 -5.67 -3.72 1.03
CA VAL A 60 -5.27 -2.83 -0.07
C VAL A 60 -6.49 -2.11 -0.65
N SER A 61 -7.59 -2.83 -0.87
CA SER A 61 -8.81 -2.25 -1.43
C SER A 61 -9.46 -1.23 -0.51
N GLU A 62 -9.42 -1.46 0.80
CA GLU A 62 -9.97 -0.51 1.77
C GLU A 62 -9.09 0.72 1.92
N ILE A 63 -7.76 0.56 1.96
CA ILE A 63 -6.80 1.67 1.99
C ILE A 63 -6.94 2.53 0.72
N ALA A 64 -7.06 1.90 -0.46
CA ALA A 64 -7.29 2.59 -1.72
C ALA A 64 -8.57 3.43 -1.73
N LYS A 65 -9.64 2.97 -1.08
CA LYS A 65 -10.90 3.71 -0.97
C LYS A 65 -10.85 4.87 0.02
N GLN A 66 -9.99 4.79 1.04
CA GLN A 66 -9.93 5.77 2.13
C GLN A 66 -8.86 6.85 1.93
N SER A 67 -7.76 6.53 1.24
CA SER A 67 -6.67 7.46 0.95
C SER A 67 -7.16 8.66 0.13
N ARG A 68 -6.66 9.85 0.47
CA ARG A 68 -7.07 11.11 -0.15
C ARG A 68 -5.93 11.81 -0.86
N ASN A 69 -4.70 11.64 -0.38
CA ASN A 69 -3.54 12.41 -0.80
C ASN A 69 -2.51 11.55 -1.53
N SER A 70 -2.24 10.35 -1.00
CA SER A 70 -1.25 9.42 -1.51
C SER A 70 -1.78 8.59 -2.67
N VAL A 71 -0.87 8.16 -3.55
CA VAL A 71 -1.16 7.08 -4.50
C VAL A 71 -1.01 5.75 -3.78
N ILE A 72 -2.02 4.89 -3.87
CA ILE A 72 -1.94 3.54 -3.29
C ILE A 72 -1.34 2.57 -4.31
N CYS A 73 -0.37 1.79 -3.83
CA CYS A 73 0.36 0.79 -4.61
C CYS A 73 0.13 -0.60 -4.00
N GLY A 74 -0.16 -1.58 -4.85
CA GLY A 74 -0.13 -3.00 -4.49
C GLY A 74 1.03 -3.70 -5.19
N LEU A 75 1.68 -4.63 -4.50
CA LEU A 75 2.70 -5.48 -5.11
C LEU A 75 2.03 -6.51 -6.03
N ALA A 76 2.63 -6.80 -7.18
CA ALA A 76 2.26 -7.90 -8.05
C ALA A 76 3.51 -8.61 -8.58
N ARG A 77 3.48 -9.94 -8.68
CA ARG A 77 4.50 -10.65 -9.47
C ARG A 77 4.22 -10.43 -10.96
N ALA A 78 5.20 -10.71 -11.82
CA ALA A 78 5.07 -10.61 -13.27
C ALA A 78 4.23 -11.75 -13.88
N GLN A 79 2.99 -11.89 -13.43
CA GLN A 79 2.01 -12.86 -13.91
C GLN A 79 0.66 -12.16 -14.08
N LEU A 80 -0.08 -12.48 -15.15
CA LEU A 80 -1.38 -11.83 -15.42
C LEU A 80 -2.35 -11.90 -14.24
N PRO A 81 -2.54 -13.04 -13.55
CA PRO A 81 -3.47 -13.10 -12.42
C PRO A 81 -3.08 -12.19 -11.25
N ASP A 82 -1.77 -12.03 -10.99
CA ASP A 82 -1.28 -11.12 -9.95
C ASP A 82 -1.53 -9.66 -10.31
N ILE A 83 -1.32 -9.29 -11.58
CA ILE A 83 -1.56 -7.94 -12.10
C ILE A 83 -3.06 -7.62 -12.05
N ASP A 84 -3.91 -8.53 -12.52
CA ASP A 84 -5.36 -8.38 -12.52
C ASP A 84 -5.87 -8.24 -11.08
N ARG A 85 -5.41 -9.09 -10.17
CA ARG A 85 -5.81 -9.03 -8.76
C ARG A 85 -5.37 -7.75 -8.07
N CYS A 86 -4.18 -7.24 -8.41
CA CYS A 86 -3.71 -5.97 -7.88
C CYS A 86 -4.49 -4.78 -8.44
N TRP A 87 -4.93 -4.85 -9.70
CA TRP A 87 -5.78 -3.84 -10.33
C TRP A 87 -7.21 -3.82 -9.75
N GLU A 88 -7.74 -4.99 -9.37
CA GLU A 88 -9.06 -5.14 -8.76
C GLU A 88 -9.16 -4.60 -7.32
N ALA A 89 -8.03 -4.52 -6.61
CA ALA A 89 -7.98 -4.10 -5.22
C ALA A 89 -8.23 -2.59 -5.11
#